data_AF-A0A955SRP2-F1
#
_entry.id   AF-A0A955SRP2-F1
#
_cell.length_a   1.000
_cell.length_b   1.000
_cell.length_c   1.000
_cell.angle_alpha   90.00
_cell.angle_beta   90.00
_cell.angle_gamma   90.00
#
_symmetry.space_group_name_H-M   'P 1'
#
loop_
_entity.id
_entity.type
_entity.pdbx_description
1 polymer ?
#
loop_
_entity_poly.entity_id
_entity_poly.type
_entity_poly.pdbx_seq_one_letter_code
_entity_poly.pdbx_strand_id
1 'polypeptide(L)'
;RNTVDGAFNLVLNSDDTTNLRDVVGGSIPLASLTTDSPGTTLLEGGEINLSGNTLTFADPVTLGVDTEINDAGAVAFNNTLDGGFELTVDAGGDLNFAGVVGGTSPLASLAAISGGSMTVGASISTNGEVALTADDMAIGVFILAGAAEITLSPHTDGRPISLGAETAGSLSLTDTELDFLNATTLGIGSFRSGSITFFSMVNPSMTN
;
A
#
# COMPACT_ATOMS: atom_id res chain seq x y z
N ARG A 1 6.70 29.01 -0.95
CA ARG A 1 6.35 27.58 -0.87
C ARG A 1 4.87 27.58 -0.61
N ASN A 2 4.09 27.35 -1.66
CA ASN A 2 2.63 27.38 -1.61
C ASN A 2 2.21 25.93 -1.79
N THR A 3 1.41 25.43 -0.86
CA THR A 3 0.79 24.11 -0.93
C THR A 3 -0.11 24.03 -2.16
N VAL A 4 -0.19 22.84 -2.77
CA VAL A 4 -1.10 22.59 -3.90
C VAL A 4 -2.46 22.24 -3.31
N ASP A 5 -3.29 23.26 -3.05
CA ASP A 5 -4.55 23.11 -2.31
C ASP A 5 -5.80 23.43 -3.15
N GLY A 6 -6.93 22.81 -2.79
CA GLY A 6 -8.26 23.12 -3.31
C GLY A 6 -9.01 21.86 -3.77
N ALA A 7 -10.34 21.83 -3.55
CA ALA A 7 -11.21 20.68 -3.85
C ALA A 7 -11.45 20.45 -5.37
N PHE A 8 -10.40 20.52 -6.17
CA PHE A 8 -10.39 20.31 -7.61
C PHE A 8 -9.65 19.01 -7.96
N ASN A 9 -9.87 18.55 -9.18
CA ASN A 9 -9.12 17.45 -9.76
C ASN A 9 -7.78 17.99 -10.28
N LEU A 10 -6.68 17.36 -9.89
CA LEU A 10 -5.35 17.66 -10.40
C LEU A 10 -4.89 16.56 -11.35
N VAL A 11 -4.47 16.97 -12.55
CA VAL A 11 -3.87 16.09 -13.56
C VAL A 11 -2.47 16.60 -13.83
N LEU A 12 -1.46 15.77 -13.60
CA LEU A 12 -0.05 16.09 -13.82
C LEU A 12 0.48 15.25 -14.97
N ASN A 13 0.58 15.89 -16.14
CA ASN A 13 1.01 15.21 -17.35
C ASN A 13 2.37 15.73 -17.80
N SER A 14 3.42 14.91 -17.65
CA SER A 14 4.78 15.32 -17.97
C SER A 14 5.65 14.13 -18.36
N ASP A 15 6.29 14.25 -19.53
CA ASP A 15 7.29 13.28 -20.00
C ASP A 15 8.60 13.31 -19.18
N ASP A 16 8.80 14.35 -18.34
CA ASP A 16 9.98 14.57 -17.49
C ASP A 16 9.66 14.23 -16.01
N THR A 17 10.55 14.62 -15.09
CA THR A 17 10.29 14.50 -13.65
C THR A 17 9.33 15.59 -13.15
N THR A 18 8.16 15.19 -12.67
CA THR A 18 7.26 16.01 -11.88
C THR A 18 7.68 15.98 -10.41
N ASN A 19 8.16 17.09 -9.86
CA ASN A 19 8.57 17.16 -8.46
C ASN A 19 7.52 17.86 -7.58
N LEU A 20 6.93 17.12 -6.65
CA LEU A 20 6.01 17.60 -5.62
C LEU A 20 6.80 17.93 -4.34
N ARG A 21 7.20 19.20 -4.22
CA ARG A 21 8.19 19.69 -3.23
C ARG A 21 7.62 20.17 -1.91
N ASP A 22 6.33 20.36 -1.85
CA ASP A 22 5.58 20.84 -0.70
C ASP A 22 4.34 19.93 -0.55
N VAL A 23 3.67 20.00 0.60
CA VAL A 23 2.43 19.25 0.85
C VAL A 23 1.39 19.51 -0.25
N VAL A 24 0.74 18.43 -0.69
CA VAL A 24 -0.38 18.46 -1.64
C VAL A 24 -1.68 18.27 -0.88
N GLY A 25 -2.65 19.17 -1.05
CA GLY A 25 -3.95 19.11 -0.38
C GLY A 25 -3.92 19.44 1.12
N GLY A 26 -2.94 20.24 1.58
CA GLY A 26 -2.69 20.51 2.99
C GLY A 26 -3.87 21.15 3.72
N SER A 27 -4.23 22.39 3.38
CA SER A 27 -5.36 23.05 4.07
C SER A 27 -6.73 22.65 3.52
N ILE A 28 -6.77 22.37 2.21
CA ILE A 28 -7.97 21.94 1.50
C ILE A 28 -7.54 20.76 0.63
N PRO A 29 -7.94 19.52 0.99
CA PRO A 29 -7.60 18.33 0.22
C PRO A 29 -8.05 18.42 -1.23
N LEU A 30 -7.29 17.80 -2.14
CA LEU A 30 -7.66 17.71 -3.56
C LEU A 30 -8.84 16.75 -3.77
N ALA A 31 -9.63 16.95 -4.80
CA ALA A 31 -10.69 15.98 -5.12
C ALA A 31 -10.12 14.71 -5.79
N SER A 32 -9.09 14.85 -6.63
CA SER A 32 -8.36 13.74 -7.22
C SER A 32 -6.96 14.19 -7.61
N LEU A 33 -6.03 13.25 -7.73
CA LEU A 33 -4.72 13.47 -8.34
C LEU A 33 -4.41 12.30 -9.27
N THR A 34 -4.12 12.59 -10.52
CA THR A 34 -3.64 11.58 -11.48
C THR A 34 -2.39 12.06 -12.18
N THR A 35 -1.39 11.20 -12.26
CA THR A 35 -0.24 11.38 -13.16
C THR A 35 -0.43 10.59 -14.46
N ASP A 36 0.34 10.88 -15.50
CA ASP A 36 0.35 10.13 -16.76
C ASP A 36 1.62 9.27 -16.92
N SER A 37 1.83 8.76 -18.13
CA SER A 37 3.06 8.10 -18.57
C SER A 37 3.30 8.52 -20.03
N PRO A 38 4.54 8.83 -20.47
CA PRO A 38 5.83 8.61 -19.80
C PRO A 38 6.16 9.70 -18.77
N GLY A 39 7.21 9.51 -17.96
CA GLY A 39 7.63 10.47 -16.94
C GLY A 39 8.12 9.82 -15.65
N THR A 40 8.36 10.62 -14.62
CA THR A 40 8.53 10.17 -13.23
C THR A 40 7.93 11.18 -12.27
N THR A 41 7.41 10.73 -11.14
CA THR A 41 6.93 11.61 -10.06
C THR A 41 7.85 11.48 -8.84
N LEU A 42 8.43 12.61 -8.41
CA LEU A 42 9.29 12.71 -7.23
C LEU A 42 8.50 13.36 -6.09
N LEU A 43 8.38 12.66 -4.96
CA LEU A 43 7.67 13.12 -3.76
C LEU A 43 8.68 13.65 -2.73
N GLU A 44 8.81 14.97 -2.63
CA GLU A 44 9.64 15.66 -1.63
C GLU A 44 8.80 16.44 -0.60
N GLY A 45 7.48 16.46 -0.76
CA GLY A 45 6.55 17.24 0.05
C GLY A 45 6.07 16.56 1.34
N GLY A 46 6.27 15.25 1.46
CA GLY A 46 5.99 14.44 2.65
C GLY A 46 4.52 14.10 2.91
N GLU A 47 3.56 14.81 2.32
CA GLU A 47 2.15 14.54 2.54
C GLU A 47 1.31 14.83 1.29
N ILE A 48 0.36 13.94 1.01
CA ILE A 48 -0.65 14.08 -0.05
C ILE A 48 -2.03 13.77 0.55
N ASN A 49 -2.90 14.77 0.56
CA ASN A 49 -4.25 14.67 1.10
C ASN A 49 -5.30 14.88 0.00
N LEU A 50 -6.25 13.96 -0.07
CA LEU A 50 -7.40 14.03 -0.96
C LEU A 50 -8.71 13.87 -0.18
N SER A 51 -9.76 14.55 -0.65
CA SER A 51 -11.09 14.54 -0.03
C SER A 51 -11.96 13.35 -0.46
N GLY A 52 -11.45 12.48 -1.33
CA GLY A 52 -12.18 11.36 -1.92
C GLY A 52 -12.39 11.49 -3.42
N ASN A 53 -11.87 10.51 -4.16
CA ASN A 53 -12.35 9.98 -5.45
C ASN A 53 -11.34 8.93 -5.92
N THR A 54 -10.18 9.38 -6.36
CA THR A 54 -9.06 8.54 -6.77
C THR A 54 -7.75 9.32 -6.75
N LEU A 55 -6.72 8.68 -6.22
CA LEU A 55 -5.31 8.98 -6.45
C LEU A 55 -4.71 7.90 -7.34
N THR A 56 -4.10 8.30 -8.44
CA THR A 56 -3.43 7.35 -9.35
C THR A 56 -2.08 7.88 -9.79
N PHE A 57 -1.04 7.12 -9.49
CA PHE A 57 0.27 7.29 -10.08
C PHE A 57 0.42 6.32 -11.27
N ALA A 58 0.39 6.86 -12.50
CA ALA A 58 0.54 6.08 -13.72
C ALA A 58 2.01 5.94 -14.20
N ASP A 59 2.86 6.87 -13.79
CA ASP A 59 4.31 6.86 -13.97
C ASP A 59 5.04 6.25 -12.75
N PRO A 60 6.34 5.93 -12.90
CA PRO A 60 7.21 5.62 -11.77
C PRO A 60 7.20 6.72 -10.71
N VAL A 61 7.11 6.32 -9.44
CA VAL A 61 7.19 7.19 -8.27
C VAL A 61 8.51 6.98 -7.56
N THR A 62 9.15 8.08 -7.14
CA THR A 62 10.30 8.06 -6.24
C THR A 62 9.98 8.87 -4.97
N LEU A 63 10.14 8.27 -3.81
CA LEU A 63 10.10 8.96 -2.52
C LEU A 63 11.43 9.67 -2.29
N GLY A 64 11.38 10.98 -2.04
CA GLY A 64 12.52 11.80 -1.63
C GLY A 64 12.53 12.11 -0.13
N VAL A 65 11.44 11.82 0.56
CA VAL A 65 11.21 11.97 2.01
C VAL A 65 10.19 10.93 2.46
N ASP A 66 10.07 10.71 3.77
CA ASP A 66 8.97 9.95 4.35
C ASP A 66 7.65 10.58 3.90
N THR A 67 6.74 9.74 3.38
CA THR A 67 5.54 10.22 2.69
C THR A 67 4.30 9.58 3.29
N GLU A 68 3.33 10.43 3.63
CA GLU A 68 1.99 10.05 4.05
C GLU A 68 0.98 10.38 2.95
N ILE A 69 0.12 9.43 2.60
CA ILE A 69 -0.92 9.58 1.60
C ILE A 69 -2.26 9.26 2.26
N ASN A 70 -3.17 10.24 2.25
CA ASN A 70 -4.52 10.10 2.77
C ASN A 70 -5.53 10.40 1.65
N ASP A 71 -6.33 9.41 1.27
CA ASP A 71 -7.46 9.60 0.35
C ASP A 71 -8.67 8.83 0.86
N ALA A 72 -9.83 9.50 0.97
CA ALA A 72 -11.08 8.80 1.28
C ALA A 72 -11.56 7.89 0.12
N GLY A 73 -10.95 7.98 -1.06
CA GLY A 73 -11.20 7.17 -2.25
C GLY A 73 -10.15 6.07 -2.47
N ALA A 74 -10.06 5.62 -3.72
CA ALA A 74 -9.11 4.57 -4.12
C ALA A 74 -7.70 5.13 -4.39
N VAL A 75 -6.67 4.37 -4.08
CA VAL A 75 -5.26 4.71 -4.34
C VAL A 75 -4.62 3.64 -5.20
N ALA A 76 -3.93 4.03 -6.27
CA ALA A 76 -3.26 3.10 -7.18
C ALA A 76 -1.85 3.56 -7.56
N PHE A 77 -0.89 2.64 -7.42
CA PHE A 77 0.46 2.73 -7.95
C PHE A 77 0.58 1.76 -9.14
N ASN A 78 0.44 2.29 -10.36
CA ASN A 78 0.41 1.47 -11.58
C ASN A 78 1.79 1.19 -12.16
N ASN A 79 2.84 1.75 -11.56
CA ASN A 79 4.22 1.60 -11.99
C ASN A 79 5.16 1.52 -10.78
N THR A 80 6.46 1.49 -11.01
CA THR A 80 7.45 1.30 -9.93
C THR A 80 7.34 2.39 -8.88
N LEU A 81 7.44 2.01 -7.61
CA LEU A 81 7.48 2.91 -6.47
C LEU A 81 8.76 2.62 -5.69
N ASP A 82 9.72 3.54 -5.70
CA ASP A 82 11.03 3.37 -5.09
C ASP A 82 11.37 4.52 -4.13
N GLY A 83 12.38 4.30 -3.27
CA GLY A 83 12.95 5.34 -2.41
C GLY A 83 13.14 4.84 -0.99
N GLY A 84 14.32 5.05 -0.41
CA GLY A 84 14.69 4.52 0.92
C GLY A 84 14.01 5.20 2.11
N PHE A 85 12.74 5.56 1.98
CA PHE A 85 11.93 6.31 2.94
C PHE A 85 10.69 5.51 3.34
N GLU A 86 10.04 5.95 4.42
CA GLU A 86 8.76 5.39 4.84
C GLU A 86 7.62 5.81 3.91
N LEU A 87 6.70 4.87 3.64
CA LEU A 87 5.44 5.16 3.01
C LEU A 87 4.28 4.71 3.92
N THR A 88 3.41 5.67 4.25
CA THR A 88 2.10 5.40 4.83
C THR A 88 1.01 5.74 3.83
N VAL A 89 0.08 4.82 3.59
CA VAL A 89 -1.09 5.03 2.73
C VAL A 89 -2.35 4.67 3.50
N ASP A 90 -3.28 5.62 3.60
CA ASP A 90 -4.66 5.40 4.07
C ASP A 90 -5.62 5.67 2.92
N ALA A 91 -6.08 4.59 2.29
CA ALA A 91 -7.09 4.60 1.24
C ALA A 91 -8.44 4.20 1.81
N GLY A 92 -9.44 5.08 1.74
CA GLY A 92 -10.82 4.76 2.12
C GLY A 92 -11.53 3.82 1.15
N GLY A 93 -11.02 3.70 -0.09
CA GLY A 93 -11.45 2.75 -1.11
C GLY A 93 -10.42 1.64 -1.35
N ASP A 94 -10.36 1.14 -2.58
CA ASP A 94 -9.39 0.10 -2.96
C ASP A 94 -7.94 0.64 -2.94
N LEU A 95 -6.99 -0.22 -2.58
CA LEU A 95 -5.55 0.06 -2.65
C LEU A 95 -4.87 -0.94 -3.58
N ASN A 96 -4.20 -0.44 -4.62
CA ASN A 96 -3.56 -1.29 -5.62
C ASN A 96 -2.07 -0.95 -5.81
N PHE A 97 -1.20 -1.92 -5.50
CA PHE A 97 0.22 -1.90 -5.86
C PHE A 97 0.42 -2.77 -7.11
N ALA A 98 0.12 -2.22 -8.29
CA ALA A 98 0.25 -2.92 -9.56
C ALA A 98 1.68 -2.90 -10.12
N GLY A 99 2.48 -1.88 -9.79
CA GLY A 99 3.90 -1.82 -10.10
C GLY A 99 4.80 -2.28 -8.95
N VAL A 100 6.05 -2.62 -9.26
CA VAL A 100 7.03 -3.10 -8.27
C VAL A 100 7.31 -2.02 -7.23
N VAL A 101 7.22 -2.37 -5.95
CA VAL A 101 7.54 -1.48 -4.83
C VAL A 101 8.92 -1.84 -4.26
N GLY A 102 9.82 -0.86 -4.17
CA GLY A 102 11.16 -1.02 -3.61
C GLY A 102 12.10 -1.88 -4.46
N GLY A 103 11.85 -1.96 -5.78
CA GLY A 103 12.61 -2.82 -6.68
C GLY A 103 14.06 -2.35 -6.90
N THR A 104 14.29 -1.05 -7.00
CA THR A 104 15.64 -0.47 -7.15
C THR A 104 16.17 0.10 -5.84
N SER A 105 15.29 0.70 -5.05
CA SER A 105 15.59 1.22 -3.72
C SER A 105 14.49 0.79 -2.76
N PRO A 106 14.68 -0.31 -2.01
CA PRO A 106 13.71 -0.80 -1.03
C PRO A 106 13.25 0.30 -0.09
N LEU A 107 11.95 0.33 0.21
CA LEU A 107 11.39 1.30 1.15
C LEU A 107 11.95 1.10 2.56
N ALA A 108 11.97 2.15 3.38
CA ALA A 108 12.34 2.01 4.78
C ALA A 108 11.30 1.17 5.54
N SER A 109 10.02 1.43 5.32
CA SER A 109 8.87 0.67 5.81
C SER A 109 7.65 0.95 4.93
N LEU A 110 6.64 0.09 5.02
CA LEU A 110 5.35 0.29 4.36
C LEU A 110 4.22 0.05 5.35
N ALA A 111 3.40 1.07 5.59
CA ALA A 111 2.11 0.94 6.27
C ALA A 111 1.01 1.26 5.27
N ALA A 112 0.10 0.32 5.03
CA ALA A 112 -0.92 0.45 4.00
C ALA A 112 -2.28 0.03 4.55
N ILE A 113 -3.27 0.91 4.45
CA ILE A 113 -4.64 0.70 4.90
C ILE A 113 -5.56 0.85 3.68
N SER A 114 -6.46 -0.11 3.51
CA SER A 114 -7.54 -0.08 2.53
C SER A 114 -8.88 -0.26 3.25
N GLY A 115 -9.80 0.67 3.01
CA GLY A 115 -11.22 0.54 3.37
C GLY A 115 -12.00 -0.33 2.37
N GLY A 116 -11.41 -0.62 1.20
CA GLY A 116 -11.90 -1.56 0.20
C GLY A 116 -11.07 -2.86 0.16
N SER A 117 -10.77 -3.32 -1.06
CA SER A 117 -9.83 -4.42 -1.28
C SER A 117 -8.39 -3.91 -1.39
N MET A 118 -7.42 -4.73 -1.01
CA MET A 118 -6.01 -4.49 -1.26
C MET A 118 -5.47 -5.50 -2.27
N THR A 119 -4.84 -5.02 -3.34
CA THR A 119 -4.17 -5.87 -4.33
C THR A 119 -2.68 -5.60 -4.34
N VAL A 120 -1.89 -6.67 -4.16
CA VAL A 120 -0.44 -6.65 -4.36
C VAL A 120 -0.16 -7.39 -5.67
N GLY A 121 -0.12 -6.63 -6.76
CA GLY A 121 0.02 -7.14 -8.12
C GLY A 121 1.47 -7.30 -8.59
N ALA A 122 2.42 -6.64 -7.93
CA ALA A 122 3.85 -6.78 -8.15
C ALA A 122 4.62 -6.80 -6.82
N SER A 123 5.87 -7.29 -6.86
CA SER A 123 6.65 -7.53 -5.65
C SER A 123 6.84 -6.27 -4.81
N ILE A 124 6.78 -6.42 -3.49
CA ILE A 124 7.09 -5.37 -2.51
C ILE A 124 8.39 -5.73 -1.80
N SER A 125 9.35 -4.81 -1.75
CA SER A 125 10.59 -4.96 -0.98
C SER A 125 10.79 -3.77 -0.06
N THR A 126 10.99 -4.05 1.23
CA THR A 126 11.31 -3.07 2.27
C THR A 126 12.53 -3.52 3.08
N ASN A 127 13.19 -2.58 3.75
CA ASN A 127 14.24 -2.86 4.74
C ASN A 127 13.70 -2.93 6.17
N GLY A 128 12.46 -2.52 6.39
CA GLY A 128 11.75 -2.51 7.66
C GLY A 128 10.35 -3.12 7.52
N GLU A 129 9.50 -2.84 8.49
CA GLU A 129 8.20 -3.48 8.65
C GLU A 129 7.28 -3.23 7.45
N VAL A 130 6.43 -4.22 7.18
CA VAL A 130 5.30 -4.10 6.24
C VAL A 130 4.02 -4.39 7.00
N ALA A 131 3.18 -3.38 7.18
CA ALA A 131 1.87 -3.52 7.82
C ALA A 131 0.77 -3.28 6.79
N LEU A 132 0.03 -4.33 6.44
CA LEU A 132 -1.11 -4.26 5.52
C LEU A 132 -2.40 -4.46 6.30
N THR A 133 -3.33 -3.51 6.15
CA THR A 133 -4.64 -3.54 6.80
C THR A 133 -5.75 -3.42 5.76
N ALA A 134 -6.49 -4.50 5.55
CA ALA A 134 -7.63 -4.54 4.63
C ALA A 134 -8.52 -5.72 4.99
N ASP A 135 -9.79 -5.62 4.63
CA ASP A 135 -10.69 -6.74 4.78
C ASP A 135 -10.40 -7.81 3.73
N ASP A 136 -10.23 -7.44 2.48
CA ASP A 136 -9.88 -8.39 1.43
C ASP A 136 -8.49 -8.06 0.89
N MET A 137 -7.60 -9.05 0.90
CA MET A 137 -6.23 -8.93 0.38
C MET A 137 -6.01 -9.97 -0.71
N ALA A 138 -5.50 -9.54 -1.85
CA ALA A 138 -5.05 -10.43 -2.92
C ALA A 138 -3.53 -10.31 -3.05
N ILE A 139 -2.80 -11.35 -2.62
CA ILE A 139 -1.33 -11.36 -2.60
C ILE A 139 -0.82 -12.41 -3.60
N GLY A 140 -0.55 -11.98 -4.83
CA GLY A 140 -0.13 -12.89 -5.91
C GLY A 140 1.39 -12.98 -6.11
N VAL A 141 2.16 -12.27 -5.30
CA VAL A 141 3.58 -11.97 -5.52
C VAL A 141 4.30 -11.74 -4.21
N PHE A 142 5.63 -11.88 -4.22
CA PHE A 142 6.44 -11.76 -3.02
C PHE A 142 6.36 -10.39 -2.35
N ILE A 143 6.19 -10.42 -1.02
CA ILE A 143 6.40 -9.30 -0.10
C ILE A 143 7.63 -9.66 0.74
N LEU A 144 8.67 -8.84 0.65
CA LEU A 144 9.95 -9.05 1.31
C LEU A 144 10.20 -7.92 2.31
N ALA A 145 10.14 -8.22 3.61
CA ALA A 145 10.48 -7.29 4.69
C ALA A 145 11.90 -7.51 5.25
N GLY A 146 12.69 -8.39 4.62
CA GLY A 146 14.04 -8.73 5.05
C GLY A 146 14.04 -9.30 6.48
N ALA A 147 14.73 -8.61 7.39
CA ALA A 147 14.82 -9.02 8.80
C ALA A 147 13.61 -8.55 9.66
N ALA A 148 12.69 -7.77 9.11
CA ALA A 148 11.58 -7.16 9.83
C ALA A 148 10.30 -8.03 9.81
N GLU A 149 9.24 -7.52 10.43
CA GLU A 149 7.91 -8.15 10.49
C GLU A 149 7.07 -7.80 9.25
N ILE A 150 6.31 -8.78 8.76
CA ILE A 150 5.12 -8.51 7.94
C ILE A 150 3.90 -8.72 8.84
N THR A 151 3.00 -7.74 8.93
CA THR A 151 1.74 -7.85 9.66
C THR A 151 0.56 -7.70 8.70
N LEU A 152 -0.35 -8.67 8.68
CA LEU A 152 -1.59 -8.63 7.91
C LEU A 152 -2.78 -8.58 8.85
N SER A 153 -3.63 -7.55 8.76
CA SER A 153 -4.78 -7.37 9.65
C SER A 153 -6.07 -6.98 8.91
N PRO A 154 -7.25 -7.36 9.42
CA PRO A 154 -8.52 -6.83 8.93
C PRO A 154 -8.64 -5.34 9.24
N HIS A 155 -9.31 -4.60 8.36
CA HIS A 155 -9.65 -3.19 8.57
C HIS A 155 -10.85 -3.06 9.52
N THR A 156 -11.87 -3.90 9.31
CA THR A 156 -13.10 -3.91 10.11
C THR A 156 -12.92 -4.62 11.45
N ASP A 157 -13.35 -3.97 12.52
CA ASP A 157 -13.33 -4.51 13.88
C ASP A 157 -14.10 -5.83 14.00
N GLY A 158 -13.46 -6.81 14.66
CA GLY A 158 -14.05 -8.12 14.90
C GLY A 158 -14.17 -8.99 13.65
N ARG A 159 -13.69 -8.54 12.48
CA ARG A 159 -13.70 -9.37 11.27
C ARG A 159 -12.78 -10.58 11.48
N PRO A 160 -13.28 -11.82 11.29
CA PRO A 160 -12.50 -13.03 11.47
C PRO A 160 -11.40 -13.14 10.41
N ILE A 161 -10.37 -13.93 10.72
CA ILE A 161 -9.28 -14.28 9.81
C ILE A 161 -9.36 -15.77 9.52
N SER A 162 -9.28 -16.12 8.24
CA SER A 162 -9.32 -17.49 7.75
C SER A 162 -8.00 -17.82 7.07
N LEU A 163 -7.27 -18.80 7.60
CA LEU A 163 -5.98 -19.24 7.06
C LEU A 163 -6.13 -20.59 6.36
N GLY A 164 -5.56 -20.69 5.16
CA GLY A 164 -5.55 -21.88 4.31
C GLY A 164 -6.84 -22.12 3.51
N ALA A 165 -7.80 -21.20 3.52
CA ALA A 165 -9.00 -21.27 2.68
C ALA A 165 -9.69 -19.91 2.51
N GLU A 166 -10.35 -19.73 1.37
CA GLU A 166 -11.21 -18.58 1.09
C GLU A 166 -12.55 -18.71 1.81
N THR A 167 -12.80 -17.83 2.78
CA THR A 167 -14.05 -17.76 3.54
C THR A 167 -14.66 -16.37 3.41
N ALA A 168 -15.84 -16.30 2.81
CA ALA A 168 -16.57 -15.05 2.67
C ALA A 168 -16.77 -14.34 4.03
N GLY A 169 -16.52 -13.02 4.05
CA GLY A 169 -16.66 -12.21 5.25
C GLY A 169 -15.50 -12.35 6.26
N SER A 170 -14.42 -13.02 5.90
CA SER A 170 -13.17 -13.09 6.66
C SER A 170 -12.01 -12.53 5.86
N LEU A 171 -10.95 -12.08 6.53
CA LEU A 171 -9.68 -11.84 5.85
C LEU A 171 -9.13 -13.22 5.57
N SER A 172 -9.22 -13.64 4.31
CA SER A 172 -8.81 -14.96 3.90
C SER A 172 -7.40 -14.88 3.34
N LEU A 173 -6.55 -15.79 3.78
CA LEU A 173 -5.19 -15.94 3.27
C LEU A 173 -5.01 -17.42 2.95
N THR A 174 -4.90 -17.72 1.66
CA THR A 174 -4.60 -19.06 1.18
C THR A 174 -3.16 -19.46 1.51
N ASP A 175 -2.87 -20.76 1.43
CA ASP A 175 -1.51 -21.27 1.56
C ASP A 175 -0.55 -20.63 0.54
N THR A 176 -1.01 -20.47 -0.71
CA THR A 176 -0.28 -19.80 -1.78
C THR A 176 0.03 -18.33 -1.46
N GLU A 177 -0.90 -17.60 -0.83
CA GLU A 177 -0.67 -16.21 -0.44
C GLU A 177 0.33 -16.11 0.71
N LEU A 178 0.24 -17.02 1.68
CA LEU A 178 1.19 -17.09 2.79
C LEU A 178 2.61 -17.44 2.31
N ASP A 179 2.76 -18.22 1.24
CA ASP A 179 4.03 -18.54 0.59
C ASP A 179 4.76 -17.32 0.02
N PHE A 180 4.02 -16.25 -0.30
CA PHE A 180 4.60 -15.03 -0.83
C PHE A 180 5.14 -14.09 0.26
N LEU A 181 4.93 -14.39 1.53
CA LEU A 181 5.34 -13.52 2.64
C LEU A 181 6.72 -13.95 3.15
N ASN A 182 7.72 -13.07 2.99
CA ASN A 182 9.10 -13.30 3.43
C ASN A 182 9.54 -12.27 4.47
N ALA A 183 9.56 -12.71 5.73
CA ALA A 183 9.89 -11.91 6.90
C ALA A 183 10.43 -12.83 8.01
N THR A 184 11.09 -12.25 9.02
CA THR A 184 11.50 -13.02 10.22
C THR A 184 10.33 -13.37 11.11
N THR A 185 9.30 -12.51 11.11
CA THR A 185 8.06 -12.69 11.84
C THR A 185 6.90 -12.36 10.92
N LEU A 186 5.89 -13.22 10.94
CA LEU A 186 4.62 -12.96 10.29
C LEU A 186 3.55 -12.75 11.37
N GLY A 187 3.12 -11.50 11.51
CA GLY A 187 1.98 -11.11 12.34
C GLY A 187 0.67 -11.31 11.59
N ILE A 188 -0.26 -12.06 12.19
CA ILE A 188 -1.61 -12.25 11.64
C ILE A 188 -2.62 -11.67 12.62
N GLY A 189 -3.35 -10.66 12.16
CA GLY A 189 -4.34 -9.92 12.91
C GLY A 189 -3.76 -8.91 13.89
N SER A 190 -4.67 -8.32 14.66
CA SER A 190 -4.40 -7.37 15.73
C SER A 190 -5.33 -7.67 16.92
N PHE A 191 -5.19 -6.92 18.01
CA PHE A 191 -6.11 -7.02 19.17
C PHE A 191 -7.58 -6.69 18.82
N ARG A 192 -7.81 -6.11 17.64
CA ARG A 192 -9.14 -5.75 17.12
C ARG A 192 -9.73 -6.82 16.20
N SER A 193 -8.93 -7.80 15.77
CA SER A 193 -9.39 -8.86 14.87
C SER A 193 -10.40 -9.78 15.56
N GLY A 194 -11.25 -10.41 14.74
CA GLY A 194 -12.09 -11.52 15.17
C GLY A 194 -11.29 -12.80 15.43
N SER A 195 -11.98 -13.94 15.44
CA SER A 195 -11.32 -15.24 15.57
C SER A 195 -10.36 -15.50 14.40
N ILE A 196 -9.18 -16.06 14.70
CA ILE A 196 -8.28 -16.63 13.70
C ILE A 196 -8.58 -18.13 13.58
N THR A 197 -8.95 -18.58 12.39
CA THR A 197 -9.33 -19.97 12.11
C THR A 197 -8.44 -20.57 11.03
N PHE A 198 -7.95 -21.78 11.26
CA PHE A 198 -7.20 -22.57 10.27
C PHE A 198 -8.15 -23.60 9.65
N PHE A 199 -8.42 -23.48 8.35
CA PHE A 199 -9.40 -24.34 7.65
C PHE A 199 -8.78 -25.56 6.97
N SER A 200 -7.49 -25.48 6.66
CA SER A 200 -6.72 -26.56 6.05
C SER A 200 -5.31 -26.59 6.65
N MET A 201 -4.50 -27.57 6.23
CA MET A 201 -3.09 -27.56 6.59
C MET A 201 -2.41 -26.40 5.86
N VAL A 202 -2.02 -25.39 6.62
CA VAL A 202 -1.14 -24.32 6.16
C VAL A 202 0.27 -24.89 6.14
N ASN A 203 0.85 -25.05 4.96
CA ASN A 203 2.17 -25.61 4.70
C ASN A 203 3.01 -24.62 3.88
N PRO A 204 3.48 -23.53 4.48
CA PRO A 204 4.25 -22.56 3.74
C PRO A 204 5.51 -23.22 3.18
N SER A 205 5.71 -23.16 1.88
CA SER A 205 6.81 -23.83 1.16
C SER A 205 8.18 -23.20 1.43
N MET A 206 8.21 -22.03 2.09
CA MET A 206 9.44 -21.38 2.55
C MET A 206 9.70 -21.72 4.02
N THR A 207 10.41 -22.84 4.23
CA THR A 207 10.97 -23.21 5.52
C THR A 207 11.90 -22.11 6.04
N ASN A 208 11.62 -21.60 7.25
CA ASN A 208 12.55 -20.80 8.06
C ASN A 208 13.97 -21.38 8.08
#